data_AF-O97731-F1
#
_entry.id   AF-O97731-F1
#
_cell.length_a   1.000
_cell.length_b   1.000
_cell.length_c   1.000
_cell.angle_alpha   90.00
_cell.angle_beta   90.00
_cell.angle_gamma   90.00
#
_symmetry.space_group_name_H-M   'P 1'
#
loop_
_entity.id
_entity.type
_entity.pdbx_description
1 polymer ?
#
loop_
_entity_poly.entity_id
_entity_poly.type
_entity_poly.pdbx_seq_one_letter_code
_entity_poly.pdbx_strand_id
1 'polypeptide(L)' 'RRYRLPSNVDQASISCSLSADGMLTFSGPKIHSNMDASHSDRSIPVSR' A
#
# COMPACT_ATOMS: atom_id res chain seq x y z
N ARG A 1 1.52 -9.90 -10.16
CA ARG A 1 1.80 -8.63 -10.89
C ARG A 1 2.76 -7.80 -10.04
N ARG A 2 3.63 -6.96 -10.62
CA ARG A 2 4.60 -6.16 -9.86
C ARG A 2 4.46 -4.68 -10.19
N TYR A 3 4.20 -3.86 -9.19
CA TYR A 3 4.10 -2.39 -9.30
C TYR A 3 5.15 -1.75 -8.41
N ARG A 4 5.80 -0.68 -8.88
CA ARG A 4 6.75 0.10 -8.06
C ARG A 4 5.97 1.16 -7.29
N LEU A 5 6.18 1.22 -5.98
CA LEU A 5 5.60 2.26 -5.14
C LEU A 5 6.42 3.55 -5.23
N PRO A 6 5.79 4.73 -5.16
CA PRO A 6 6.50 5.98 -4.91
C PRO A 6 7.30 5.90 -3.59
N SER A 7 8.44 6.57 -3.53
CA SER A 7 9.30 6.59 -2.34
C SER A 7 8.65 7.21 -1.12
N ASN A 8 7.67 8.09 -1.33
CA ASN A 8 6.95 8.80 -0.26
C ASN A 8 5.63 8.11 0.14
N VAL A 9 5.46 6.82 -0.13
CA VAL A 9 4.32 6.05 0.40
C VAL A 9 4.74 5.38 1.70
N ASP A 10 3.93 5.52 2.75
CA ASP A 10 4.09 4.74 3.97
C ASP A 10 3.73 3.27 3.69
N GLN A 11 4.75 2.41 3.61
CA GLN A 11 4.53 0.99 3.31
C GLN A 11 3.89 0.23 4.47
N ALA A 12 4.04 0.72 5.70
CA ALA A 12 3.49 0.06 6.88
C ALA A 12 1.96 0.18 6.97
N SER A 13 1.38 1.22 6.36
CA SER A 13 -0.05 1.52 6.35
C SER A 13 -0.74 1.21 5.01
N ILE A 14 -0.13 0.40 4.14
CA ILE A 14 -0.77 -0.09 2.92
C ILE A 14 -1.98 -0.96 3.26
N SER A 15 -3.05 -0.78 2.48
CA SER A 15 -4.28 -1.56 2.53
C SER A 15 -4.65 -2.16 1.18
N CYS A 16 -5.32 -3.30 1.22
CA CYS A 16 -5.80 -4.05 0.05
C CYS A 16 -7.24 -4.47 0.26
N SER A 17 -8.14 -4.14 -0.66
CA SER A 17 -9.53 -4.60 -0.65
C SER A 17 -9.96 -5.16 -2.00
N LEU A 18 -10.85 -6.14 -2.00
CA LEU A 18 -11.46 -6.75 -3.19
C LEU A 18 -12.96 -6.52 -3.15
N SER A 19 -13.48 -5.71 -4.07
CA SER A 19 -14.91 -5.47 -4.20
C SER A 19 -15.65 -6.66 -4.82
N ALA A 20 -16.98 -6.67 -4.65
CA ALA A 20 -17.86 -7.74 -5.13
C ALA A 20 -17.87 -7.91 -6.66
N ASP A 21 -17.56 -6.85 -7.41
CA ASP A 21 -17.43 -6.85 -8.88
C ASP A 21 -16.04 -7.36 -9.36
N GLY A 22 -15.15 -7.71 -8.44
CA GLY A 22 -13.83 -8.26 -8.75
C GLY A 22 -12.71 -7.22 -8.90
N MET A 23 -12.93 -5.95 -8.54
CA MET A 23 -11.88 -4.93 -8.55
C MET A 23 -11.02 -4.97 -7.28
N LEU A 24 -9.70 -5.15 -7.48
CA LEU A 24 -8.72 -5.07 -6.40
C LEU A 24 -8.25 -3.62 -6.24
N THR A 25 -8.52 -3.04 -5.07
CA THR A 25 -7.99 -1.72 -4.69
C THR A 25 -6.80 -1.89 -3.77
N PHE A 26 -5.67 -1.29 -4.16
CA PHE A 26 -4.43 -1.25 -3.40
C PHE A 26 -4.07 0.22 -3.14
N SER A 27 -3.95 0.62 -1.89
CA SER A 27 -3.73 2.03 -1.52
C SER A 27 -2.85 2.16 -0.28
N GLY A 28 -2.13 3.28 -0.16
CA GLY A 28 -1.32 3.63 1.01
C GLY A 28 -1.16 5.14 1.08
N PRO A 29 -1.14 5.74 2.28
CA PRO A 29 -1.00 7.17 2.44
C PRO A 29 0.41 7.64 2.06
N LYS A 30 0.50 8.89 1.63
CA LYS A 30 1.80 9.54 1.43
C LYS A 30 2.31 10.08 2.75
N ILE A 31 3.59 9.88 3.03
CA ILE A 31 4.29 10.54 4.13
C ILE A 31 4.63 11.99 3.74
N HIS A 32 4.52 12.89 4.70
CA HIS A 32 5.05 14.25 4.58
C HIS A 32 6.57 14.18 4.62
N SER A 33 7.22 15.04 3.83
CA SER A 33 8.61 14.99 3.35
C SER A 33 9.75 14.94 4.39
N ASN A 34 9.47 14.81 5.68
CA ASN A 34 10.46 14.76 6.76
C ASN A 34 10.53 13.42 7.52
N MET A 35 9.76 12.41 7.11
CA MET A 35 9.87 11.06 7.66
C MET A 35 10.37 10.15 6.56
N ASP A 36 11.47 9.42 6.77
CA ASP A 36 11.87 8.38 5.83
C ASP A 36 10.79 7.29 5.85
N ALA A 37 10.22 6.95 4.69
CA ALA A 37 9.34 5.80 4.58
C ALA A 37 10.17 4.56 4.88
N SER A 38 9.85 3.86 5.97
CA SER A 38 10.46 2.56 6.25
C SER A 38 10.06 1.58 5.14
N HIS A 39 11.00 1.30 4.25
CA HIS A 39 10.84 0.29 3.22
C HIS A 39 10.95 -1.09 3.87
N SER A 40 9.84 -1.83 3.92
CA SER A 40 9.83 -3.17 4.49
C SER A 40 8.94 -4.10 3.67
N ASP A 41 9.46 -5.29 3.39
CA ASP A 41 8.67 -6.36 2.81
C ASP A 41 7.68 -6.88 3.84
N ARG A 42 6.40 -6.86 3.49
CA ARG A 42 5.31 -7.28 4.37
C ARG A 42 4.16 -7.91 3.58
N SER A 43 3.59 -8.98 4.13
CA SER A 43 2.30 -9.52 3.67
C SER A 43 1.16 -8.59 4.10
N ILE A 44 0.36 -8.13 3.14
CA ILE A 44 -0.83 -7.29 3.40
C ILE A 44 -2.07 -8.18 3.23
N PRO A 45 -2.92 -8.33 4.27
CA PRO A 45 -4.16 -9.07 4.14
C PRO A 45 -5.11 -8.35 3.16
N VAL A 46 -5.92 -9.12 2.45
CA VAL A 46 -6.93 -8.59 1.53
C VAL A 46 -8.28 -8.58 2.24
N SER A 47 -8.85 -7.41 2.45
CA SER A 47 -10.24 -7.27 2.91
C SER A 47 -11.22 -7.47 1.75
N ARG A 48 -12.46 -7.84 2.10
CA ARG A 48 -13.58 -8.00 1.16
C ARG A 48 -14.66 -7.00 1.54
#